data_AF-A0A831PJH2-F1
#
_entry.id   AF-A0A831PJH2-F1
#
_cell.length_a   1.000
_cell.length_b   1.000
_cell.length_c   1.000
_cell.angle_alpha   90.00
_cell.angle_beta   90.00
_cell.angle_gamma   90.00
#
_symmetry.space_group_name_H-M   'P 1'
#
loop_
_entity.id
_entity.type
_entity.pdbx_description
1 polymer ?
#
loop_
_entity_poly.entity_id
_entity_poly.type
_entity_poly.pdbx_seq_one_letter_code
_entity_poly.pdbx_strand_id
1 'polypeptide(L)' 'MKAVFYEKFQGAVEVRDLPKPEASDGSVVVKVEATGLCRSDWHGWMGHDADIQLPHVPGH' A
#
# COMPACT_ATOMS: atom_id res chain seq x y z
N MET A 1 7.06 -3.55 9.87
CA MET A 1 5.97 -2.58 9.98
C MET A 1 4.70 -3.28 9.57
N LYS A 2 3.61 -3.12 10.33
CA LYS A 2 2.32 -3.69 9.92
C LYS A 2 1.74 -2.86 8.77
N ALA A 3 1.31 -3.53 7.71
CA ALA A 3 0.72 -2.88 6.54
C ALA A 3 -0.43 -3.73 5.99
N VAL A 4 -1.43 -3.06 5.42
CA VAL A 4 -2.40 -3.70 4.53
C VAL A 4 -1.70 -4.01 3.20
N PHE A 5 -1.91 -5.20 2.67
CA PHE A 5 -1.13 -5.73 1.56
C PHE A 5 -1.98 -6.65 0.67
N TYR A 6 -1.80 -6.57 -0.65
CA TYR A 6 -2.41 -7.51 -1.58
C TYR A 6 -1.46 -7.90 -2.73
N GLU A 7 -1.53 -9.16 -3.15
CA GLU A 7 -0.64 -9.76 -4.17
C GLU A 7 -1.33 -9.95 -5.52
N LYS A 8 -2.66 -9.82 -5.55
CA LYS A 8 -3.48 -9.96 -6.74
C LYS A 8 -4.61 -8.93 -6.71
N PHE A 9 -4.87 -8.30 -7.84
CA PHE A 9 -6.08 -7.50 -8.01
C PHE A 9 -7.32 -8.35 -7.74
N GLN A 10 -8.30 -7.75 -7.06
CA GLN A 10 -9.52 -8.45 -6.63
C GLN A 10 -9.25 -9.69 -5.76
N GLY A 11 -8.04 -9.80 -5.19
CA GLY A 11 -7.60 -10.90 -4.34
C GLY A 11 -7.75 -10.59 -2.85
N ALA A 12 -7.25 -11.50 -2.03
CA ALA A 12 -7.21 -11.33 -0.59
C ALA A 12 -6.40 -10.09 -0.19
N VAL A 13 -6.95 -9.35 0.77
CA VAL A 13 -6.28 -8.21 1.42
C VAL A 13 -5.92 -8.65 2.82
N GLU A 14 -4.63 -8.58 3.15
CA GLU A 14 -4.09 -9.09 4.42
C GLU A 14 -3.34 -8.00 5.16
N VAL A 15 -3.28 -8.13 6.48
CA VAL A 15 -2.34 -7.35 7.29
C VAL A 15 -1.08 -8.18 7.49
N ARG A 16 0.05 -7.73 6.95
CA ARG A 16 1.36 -8.40 7.06
C ARG A 16 2.36 -7.54 7.81
N ASP A 17 3.37 -8.17 8.42
CA ASP A 17 4.55 -7.47 8.93
C ASP A 17 5.63 -7.43 7.85
N LEU A 18 5.95 -6.24 7.35
CA LEU A 18 6.93 -6.01 6.28
C LEU A 18 8.22 -5.41 6.84
N PRO A 19 9.36 -5.50 6.15
CA PRO A 19 10.55 -4.73 6.52
C PRO A 19 10.21 -3.24 6.67
N LYS A 20 10.82 -2.57 7.65
CA LYS A 20 10.71 -1.10 7.76
C LYS A 20 11.51 -0.48 6.60
N PRO A 21 10.99 0.55 5.92
CA PRO A 21 11.73 1.22 4.86
C PRO A 21 12.92 1.98 5.43
N GLU A 22 13.97 2.07 4.64
CA GLU A 22 15.14 2.91 4.89
C GLU A 22 15.07 4.13 3.96
N ALA A 23 15.42 5.32 4.47
CA ALA A 23 15.47 6.52 3.65
C ALA A 23 16.72 6.51 2.77
N SER A 24 16.55 6.67 1.46
CA SER A 24 17.62 7.06 0.56
C SER A 24 17.93 8.55 0.67
N ASP A 25 19.04 9.00 0.07
CA ASP A 25 19.32 10.43 -0.07
C ASP A 25 18.14 11.16 -0.70
N GLY A 26 17.72 12.27 -0.08
CA GLY A 26 16.56 13.07 -0.51
C GLY A 26 15.18 12.51 -0.13
N SER A 27 15.11 11.35 0.53
CA SER A 27 13.85 10.71 0.95
C SER A 27 13.58 10.86 2.45
N VAL A 28 12.34 10.64 2.86
CA VAL A 28 11.93 10.61 4.27
C VAL A 28 11.19 9.33 4.59
N VAL A 29 11.36 8.84 5.83
CA VAL A 29 10.51 7.77 6.39
C VAL A 29 9.46 8.41 7.28
N VAL A 30 8.19 8.18 6.95
CA VAL A 30 7.05 8.72 7.71
C VAL A 30 6.45 7.62 8.57
N LYS A 31 6.26 7.91 9.86
CA LYS A 31 5.40 7.10 10.73
C LYS A 31 3.96 7.53 10.52
N VAL A 32 3.20 6.72 9.78
CA VAL A 32 1.76 6.96 9.55
C VAL A 32 1.00 6.63 10.84
N GLU A 33 0.44 7.64 11.50
CA GLU A 33 -0.40 7.47 12.70
C GLU A 33 -1.87 7.15 12.36
N ALA A 34 -2.36 7.68 11.23
CA ALA A 34 -3.70 7.43 10.71
C ALA A 34 -3.71 7.57 9.18
N THR A 35 -4.52 6.79 8.50
CA THR A 35 -4.77 6.88 7.06
C THR A 35 -6.25 6.60 6.78
N GLY A 36 -6.81 7.29 5.79
CA GLY A 36 -8.19 7.07 5.35
C GLY A 36 -8.28 5.94 4.34
N LEU A 37 -9.48 5.40 4.18
CA LEU A 37 -9.81 4.51 3.06
C LEU A 37 -10.84 5.22 2.19
N CYS A 38 -10.58 5.37 0.91
CA CYS A 38 -11.49 6.00 -0.02
C CYS A 38 -11.74 5.12 -1.26
N ARG A 39 -12.52 5.66 -2.21
CA ARG A 39 -12.87 4.91 -3.42
C ARG A 39 -11.70 4.73 -4.39
N SER A 40 -10.68 5.59 -4.38
CA SER A 40 -9.49 5.37 -5.21
C SER A 40 -8.74 4.11 -4.79
N ASP A 41 -8.65 3.81 -3.49
CA ASP A 41 -8.02 2.58 -2.99
C ASP A 41 -8.74 1.34 -3.51
N TRP A 42 -10.08 1.38 -3.55
CA TRP A 42 -10.89 0.32 -4.15
C TRP A 42 -10.64 0.19 -5.67
N HIS A 43 -10.60 1.30 -6.41
CA HIS A 43 -10.28 1.27 -7.84
C HIS A 43 -8.87 0.71 -8.11
N GLY A 44 -7.91 1.04 -7.25
CA GLY A 44 -6.57 0.48 -7.29
C GLY A 44 -6.58 -1.04 -7.08
N TRP A 45 -7.26 -1.51 -6.03
CA TRP A 45 -7.42 -2.95 -5.77
C TRP A 45 -8.17 -3.69 -6.88
N MET A 46 -9.13 -3.04 -7.55
CA MET A 46 -9.84 -3.61 -8.71
C MET A 46 -8.93 -3.80 -9.94
N GLY A 47 -7.74 -3.20 -9.94
CA GLY A 47 -6.82 -3.20 -11.09
C GLY A 47 -7.20 -2.20 -12.17
N HIS A 48 -7.91 -1.12 -11.82
CA HIS A 48 -8.29 -0.07 -12.77
C HIS A 48 -7.21 1.00 -12.94
N ASP A 49 -6.22 1.02 -12.04
CA ASP A 49 -5.07 1.93 -12.08
C ASP A 49 -3.85 1.22 -12.66
N ALA A 50 -3.36 1.70 -13.80
CA ALA A 50 -2.23 1.11 -14.51
C ALA A 50 -0.88 1.39 -13.81
N ASP A 51 -0.82 2.36 -12.91
CA ASP A 51 0.41 2.71 -12.19
C ASP A 51 0.67 1.77 -11.00
N ILE A 52 -0.33 1.01 -10.56
CA ILE A 52 -0.20 0.07 -9.45
C ILE A 52 0.54 -1.20 -9.88
N GLN A 53 1.67 -1.44 -9.23
CA GLN A 53 2.46 -2.66 -9.34
C GLN A 53 2.17 -3.60 -8.15
N LEU A 54 2.01 -4.88 -8.44
CA LEU A 54 1.83 -5.93 -7.43
C LEU A 54 3.19 -6.51 -7.00
N PRO A 55 3.38 -6.85 -5.72
CA PRO A 55 2.41 -6.69 -4.63
C PRO A 55 2.34 -5.24 -4.11
N HIS A 56 1.19 -4.84 -3.57
CA HIS A 56 0.91 -3.44 -3.27
C HIS A 56 0.44 -3.21 -1.83
N VAL A 57 0.91 -2.10 -1.24
CA VAL A 57 0.41 -1.50 0.00
C VAL A 57 -0.37 -0.24 -0.38
N PRO A 58 -1.72 -0.23 -0.28
CA PRO A 58 -2.54 0.91 -0.67
C PRO A 58 -2.54 2.02 0.40
N GLY A 59 -3.22 3.12 0.08
CA GLY A 59 -3.28 4.33 0.89
C GLY A 59 -2.54 5.49 0.24
N HIS A 60 -3.02 6.71 0.50
CA HIS A 60 -2.51 7.96 -0.07
C HIS A 60 -2.54 9.07 0.99
#